data_AF-A0A9W3BDN4-F1
#
_entry.id   AF-A0A9W3BDN4-F1
#
_cell.length_a   1.000
_cell.length_b   1.000
_cell.length_c   1.000
_cell.angle_alpha   90.00
_cell.angle_beta   90.00
_cell.angle_gamma   90.00
#
_symmetry.space_group_name_H-M   'P 1'
#
loop_
_entity.id
_entity.type
_entity.pdbx_description
1 polymer ?
#
loop_
_entity_poly.entity_id
_entity_poly.type
_entity_poly.pdbx_seq_one_letter_code
_entity_poly.pdbx_strand_id
1 'polypeptide(L)'
;MNKGISINKDSLVDVTDTSVTDEFVAEENVCYGEYETQTTSGEEADLHRDLHSCRKNPGHTKFIPVEKFTQQDLPEHYRKDDIFGLIKSVADLTVRISVSLVSPNRPEFLPNTSIPYFLYHKRGLKHARTGTGKVSAVTRFTDGVSDFKHEHWKDYTTCWCKKCRCSDTPSNVWWEIDVNTAAHVIFDDIEANQSLLRLFYDRVDSPKIIIDSVGFLEADSERDTSRLKCVTCDSDLGDRLYKMYRSFDHIFWRVRIRYHSIRDVNSQVHPSQRHTFHCYSPPAYYYNCH
;
A
#
# COMPACT_ATOMS: atom_id res chain seq x y z
N MET A 1 -42.54 42.46 -50.00
CA MET A 1 -42.51 41.59 -51.19
C MET A 1 -42.07 40.20 -50.77
N ASN A 2 -43.02 39.27 -50.79
CA ASN A 2 -42.89 37.85 -50.46
C ASN A 2 -41.88 37.10 -51.35
N LYS A 3 -41.13 36.18 -50.74
CA LYS A 3 -40.90 34.76 -51.12
C LYS A 3 -40.10 34.16 -49.93
N GLY A 4 -40.53 33.19 -49.14
CA GLY A 4 -41.40 32.05 -49.42
C GLY A 4 -40.53 30.79 -49.48
N ILE A 5 -40.19 30.20 -48.32
CA ILE A 5 -39.66 28.83 -48.24
C ILE A 5 -40.45 28.08 -47.17
N SER A 6 -40.94 26.92 -47.60
CA SER A 6 -41.91 26.06 -46.95
C SER A 6 -41.29 25.26 -45.81
N ILE A 7 -42.14 25.10 -44.81
CA ILE A 7 -42.01 24.26 -43.63
C ILE A 7 -42.26 22.81 -44.05
N ASN A 8 -41.51 21.85 -43.52
CA ASN A 8 -41.97 20.48 -43.39
C ASN A 8 -42.11 20.18 -41.89
N LYS A 9 -43.34 19.87 -41.47
CA LYS A 9 -43.73 19.43 -40.12
C LYS A 9 -43.84 17.90 -40.14
N ASP A 10 -43.83 17.34 -38.94
CA ASP A 10 -43.98 15.93 -38.56
C ASP A 10 -42.59 15.27 -38.41
N SER A 11 -42.07 14.99 -37.21
CA SER A 11 -42.73 14.40 -36.03
C SER A 11 -42.00 14.73 -34.71
N LEU A 12 -42.74 15.36 -33.77
CA LEU A 12 -42.61 15.21 -32.31
C LEU A 12 -43.20 13.83 -31.96
N VAL A 13 -42.77 12.97 -31.02
CA VAL A 13 -42.36 13.02 -29.59
C VAL A 13 -41.63 11.65 -29.41
N ASP A 14 -40.53 11.48 -28.67
CA ASP A 14 -40.58 11.26 -27.22
C ASP A 14 -39.16 11.28 -26.62
N VAL A 15 -38.99 12.09 -25.58
CA VAL A 15 -37.78 12.20 -24.77
C VAL A 15 -37.98 11.25 -23.60
N THR A 16 -37.58 10.00 -23.78
CA THR A 16 -37.40 9.09 -22.64
C THR A 16 -35.96 9.17 -22.19
N ASP A 17 -35.80 9.98 -21.14
CA ASP A 17 -34.81 9.88 -20.07
C ASP A 17 -34.34 8.42 -19.89
N THR A 18 -33.14 8.13 -20.36
CA THR A 18 -32.41 6.91 -20.00
C THR A 18 -31.31 7.34 -19.07
N SER A 19 -31.64 7.27 -17.79
CA SER A 19 -30.70 7.19 -16.69
C SER A 19 -29.64 6.15 -17.03
N VAL A 20 -28.46 6.64 -17.42
CA VAL A 20 -27.25 5.83 -17.48
C VAL A 20 -26.95 5.47 -16.03
N THR A 21 -27.40 4.30 -15.62
CA THR A 21 -26.88 3.63 -14.43
C THR A 21 -25.40 3.41 -14.68
N ASP A 22 -24.56 4.12 -13.92
CA ASP A 22 -23.13 3.82 -13.78
C ASP A 22 -23.01 2.37 -13.27
N GLU A 23 -22.98 1.43 -14.21
CA GLU A 23 -22.72 0.03 -13.92
C GLU A 23 -21.26 -0.12 -13.50
N PHE A 24 -21.09 -0.62 -12.29
CA PHE A 24 -19.82 -0.90 -11.63
C PHE A 24 -19.13 -2.08 -12.35
N VAL A 25 -18.43 -1.81 -13.45
CA VAL A 25 -17.61 -2.83 -14.12
C VAL A 25 -16.29 -2.92 -13.38
N ALA A 26 -16.12 -3.91 -12.50
CA ALA A 26 -14.80 -4.29 -12.02
C ALA A 26 -14.00 -4.84 -13.22
N GLU A 27 -13.03 -4.06 -13.73
CA GLU A 27 -12.08 -4.58 -14.70
C GLU A 27 -11.33 -5.79 -14.09
N GLU A 28 -11.18 -6.82 -14.91
CA GLU A 28 -10.67 -8.15 -14.59
C GLU A 28 -9.52 -8.20 -13.57
N ASN A 29 -9.61 -9.15 -12.61
CA ASN A 29 -8.44 -9.68 -11.90
C ASN A 29 -7.56 -10.44 -12.90
N VAL A 30 -6.80 -9.71 -13.72
CA VAL A 30 -5.81 -10.31 -14.60
C VAL A 30 -4.56 -10.60 -13.77
N CYS A 31 -4.36 -11.86 -13.39
CA CYS A 31 -3.07 -12.32 -12.87
C CYS A 31 -2.04 -12.27 -14.00
N TYR A 32 -1.25 -11.19 -14.08
CA TYR A 32 -0.07 -11.14 -14.92
C TYR A 32 1.09 -11.81 -14.18
N GLY A 33 1.17 -13.15 -14.24
CA GLY A 33 2.19 -13.93 -13.53
C GLY A 33 1.89 -14.13 -12.04
N GLU A 34 2.93 -14.13 -11.19
CA GLU A 34 2.83 -14.31 -9.72
C GLU A 34 2.44 -13.01 -8.98
N TYR A 35 2.28 -11.89 -9.67
CA TYR A 35 2.04 -10.59 -9.05
C TYR A 35 0.56 -10.34 -8.78
N GLU A 36 0.25 -10.05 -7.52
CA GLU A 36 -1.11 -9.89 -7.04
C GLU A 36 -1.47 -8.42 -6.99
N THR A 37 -2.31 -7.93 -7.92
CA THR A 37 -2.81 -6.56 -7.87
C THR A 37 -4.32 -6.50 -8.05
N GLN A 38 -4.97 -5.63 -7.27
CA GLN A 38 -6.38 -5.32 -7.44
C GLN A 38 -6.51 -4.00 -8.21
N THR A 39 -7.22 -4.05 -9.34
CA THR A 39 -7.56 -2.88 -10.13
C THR A 39 -9.03 -2.55 -9.88
N THR A 40 -9.36 -1.28 -9.67
CA THR A 40 -10.76 -0.85 -9.54
C THR A 40 -11.00 0.40 -10.38
N SER A 41 -11.98 0.31 -11.27
CA SER A 41 -12.61 1.44 -11.96
C SER A 41 -13.63 2.07 -11.01
N GLY A 42 -13.28 3.20 -10.37
CA GLY A 42 -14.19 3.95 -9.50
C GLY A 42 -13.49 4.70 -8.37
N GLU A 43 -14.28 5.29 -7.47
CA GLU A 43 -13.77 5.75 -6.17
C GLU A 43 -13.25 4.57 -5.32
N GLU A 44 -12.53 4.92 -4.24
CA GLU A 44 -11.82 4.04 -3.31
C GLU A 44 -12.41 2.62 -3.21
N ALA A 45 -11.66 1.59 -3.63
CA ALA A 45 -12.11 0.20 -3.52
C ALA A 45 -12.54 -0.10 -2.08
N ASP A 46 -13.79 -0.56 -1.93
CA ASP A 46 -14.37 -0.93 -0.64
C ASP A 46 -13.91 -2.34 -0.30
N LEU A 47 -12.81 -2.41 0.46
CA LEU A 47 -12.20 -3.66 0.93
C LEU A 47 -13.22 -4.57 1.66
N HIS A 48 -14.24 -4.00 2.29
CA HIS A 48 -15.27 -4.77 3.00
C HIS A 48 -16.27 -5.39 2.05
N ARG A 49 -16.62 -4.70 0.97
CA ARG A 49 -17.48 -5.25 -0.10
C ARG A 49 -16.78 -6.36 -0.87
N ASP A 50 -15.50 -6.19 -1.15
CA ASP A 50 -14.70 -7.13 -1.94
C ASP A 50 -14.32 -8.41 -1.14
N LEU A 51 -14.47 -8.39 0.19
CA LEU A 51 -14.26 -9.54 1.07
C LEU A 51 -15.17 -10.73 0.71
N HIS A 52 -16.42 -10.45 0.34
CA HIS A 52 -17.43 -11.47 0.05
C HIS A 52 -17.28 -12.11 -1.34
N SER A 53 -16.55 -11.46 -2.24
CA SER A 53 -16.42 -11.85 -3.65
C SER A 53 -14.99 -12.18 -4.05
N CYS A 54 -14.07 -12.34 -3.09
CA CYS A 54 -12.68 -12.62 -3.37
C CYS A 54 -12.51 -13.92 -4.17
N ARG A 55 -12.14 -13.77 -5.45
CA ARG A 55 -11.89 -14.89 -6.37
C ARG A 55 -10.50 -15.50 -6.23
N LYS A 56 -9.62 -14.85 -5.46
CA LYS A 56 -8.18 -15.13 -5.43
C LYS A 56 -7.84 -16.43 -4.71
N ASN A 57 -8.52 -16.75 -3.60
CA ASN A 57 -8.47 -18.11 -3.07
C ASN A 57 -9.90 -18.59 -2.75
N PRO A 58 -10.59 -19.19 -3.73
CA PRO A 58 -11.95 -19.68 -3.55
C PRO A 58 -12.04 -20.56 -2.29
N GLY A 59 -12.91 -20.19 -1.35
CA GLY A 59 -13.13 -20.93 -0.09
C GLY A 59 -12.53 -20.31 1.18
N HIS A 60 -11.70 -19.26 1.08
CA HIS A 60 -11.17 -18.56 2.25
C HIS A 60 -12.14 -17.51 2.84
N THR A 61 -13.39 -17.90 3.15
CA THR A 61 -14.42 -16.95 3.63
C THR A 61 -14.20 -16.47 5.07
N LYS A 62 -13.26 -17.06 5.80
CA LYS A 62 -13.03 -16.80 7.24
C LYS A 62 -11.98 -15.72 7.47
N PHE A 63 -12.21 -14.53 6.95
CA PHE A 63 -11.39 -13.38 7.27
C PHE A 63 -11.72 -12.85 8.66
N ILE A 64 -10.69 -12.67 9.49
CA ILE A 64 -10.84 -12.07 10.82
C ILE A 64 -10.34 -10.62 10.71
N PRO A 65 -11.22 -9.61 10.87
CA PRO A 65 -10.81 -8.22 10.92
C PRO A 65 -9.75 -8.00 12.01
N VAL A 66 -8.78 -7.13 11.77
CA VAL A 66 -7.68 -6.84 12.71
C VAL A 66 -8.16 -6.53 14.12
N GLU A 67 -9.28 -5.82 14.25
CA GLU A 67 -9.87 -5.47 15.54
C GLU A 67 -10.47 -6.67 16.30
N LYS A 68 -10.90 -7.71 15.57
CA LYS A 68 -11.49 -8.94 16.13
C LYS A 68 -10.44 -10.03 16.30
N PHE A 69 -9.26 -9.86 15.70
CA PHE A 69 -8.17 -10.81 15.80
C PHE A 69 -7.63 -10.87 17.22
N THR A 70 -7.71 -12.06 17.80
CA THR A 70 -7.26 -12.39 19.15
C THR A 70 -6.16 -13.44 19.11
N GLN A 71 -5.46 -13.62 20.22
CA GLN A 71 -4.43 -14.65 20.35
C GLN A 71 -5.00 -16.06 20.20
N GLN A 72 -6.28 -16.28 20.50
CA GLN A 72 -6.96 -17.58 20.38
C GLN A 72 -7.15 -17.99 18.92
N ASP A 73 -7.18 -17.02 18.00
CA ASP A 73 -7.27 -17.25 16.56
C ASP A 73 -5.96 -17.81 15.98
N LEU A 74 -4.85 -17.72 16.72
CA LEU A 74 -3.59 -18.35 16.35
C LEU A 74 -3.61 -19.87 16.62
N PRO A 75 -2.91 -20.67 15.80
CA PRO A 75 -2.62 -22.06 16.12
C PRO A 75 -1.98 -22.18 17.50
N GLU A 76 -2.30 -23.24 18.24
CA GLU A 76 -1.97 -23.37 19.68
C GLU A 76 -0.49 -23.09 20.00
N HIS A 77 0.43 -23.61 19.18
CA HIS A 77 1.88 -23.44 19.35
C HIS A 77 2.39 -22.02 19.05
N TYR A 78 1.58 -21.20 18.36
CA TYR A 78 1.85 -19.78 18.07
C TYR A 78 1.09 -18.81 18.98
N ARG A 79 0.27 -19.29 19.94
CA ARG A 79 -0.46 -18.46 20.91
C ARG A 79 0.45 -17.84 21.96
N LYS A 80 1.44 -17.06 21.52
CA LYS A 80 2.40 -16.36 22.37
C LYS A 80 2.25 -14.85 22.18
N ASP A 81 2.41 -14.11 23.27
CA ASP A 81 2.19 -12.66 23.30
C ASP A 81 3.10 -11.91 22.32
N ASP A 82 4.31 -12.41 22.09
CA ASP A 82 5.28 -11.82 21.16
C ASP A 82 4.87 -12.00 19.69
N ILE A 83 4.35 -13.18 19.32
CA ILE A 83 3.81 -13.44 17.98
C ILE A 83 2.53 -12.64 17.74
N PHE A 84 1.58 -12.69 18.68
CA PHE A 84 0.35 -11.91 18.59
C PHE A 84 0.64 -10.41 18.49
N GLY A 85 1.52 -9.89 19.36
CA GLY A 85 1.95 -8.50 19.34
C GLY A 85 2.67 -8.12 18.04
N LEU A 86 3.47 -9.01 17.47
CA LEU A 86 4.13 -8.77 16.18
C LEU A 86 3.11 -8.62 15.05
N ILE A 87 2.12 -9.51 14.99
CA ILE A 87 1.06 -9.48 13.96
C ILE A 87 0.26 -8.18 14.06
N LYS A 88 -0.18 -7.82 15.27
CA LYS A 88 -0.88 -6.56 15.52
C LYS A 88 -0.04 -5.35 15.11
N SER A 89 1.25 -5.36 15.44
CA SER A 89 2.17 -4.28 15.08
C SER A 89 2.41 -4.18 13.57
N VAL A 90 2.39 -5.29 12.83
CA VAL A 90 2.47 -5.28 11.36
C VAL A 90 1.19 -4.69 10.76
N ALA A 91 0.01 -5.10 11.25
CA ALA A 91 -1.26 -4.54 10.80
C ALA A 91 -1.33 -3.03 11.03
N ASP A 92 -0.94 -2.58 12.22
CA ASP A 92 -0.83 -1.18 12.62
C ASP A 92 0.08 -0.32 11.71
N LEU A 93 1.13 -0.92 11.16
CA LEU A 93 2.10 -0.28 10.24
C LEU A 93 1.76 -0.50 8.76
N THR A 94 0.66 -1.18 8.46
CA THR A 94 0.21 -1.43 7.10
C THR A 94 -0.45 -0.18 6.54
N VAL A 95 -0.11 0.19 5.31
CA VAL A 95 -0.61 1.37 4.63
C VAL A 95 -1.26 0.98 3.33
N ARG A 96 -2.32 1.70 2.94
CA ARG A 96 -2.92 1.57 1.61
C ARG A 96 -2.30 2.63 0.72
N ILE A 97 -1.86 2.22 -0.45
CA ILE A 97 -1.26 3.10 -1.46
C ILE A 97 -2.26 3.23 -2.60
N SER A 98 -2.65 4.45 -2.92
CA SER A 98 -3.45 4.76 -4.10
C SER A 98 -2.57 5.42 -5.14
N VAL A 99 -2.62 4.94 -6.38
CA VAL A 99 -1.79 5.44 -7.50
C VAL A 99 -2.71 5.82 -8.65
N SER A 100 -2.50 6.99 -9.23
CA SER A 100 -3.40 7.55 -10.25
C SER A 100 -2.84 7.52 -11.68
N LEU A 101 -1.56 7.21 -11.84
CA LEU A 101 -0.83 7.22 -13.10
C LEU A 101 -0.05 5.91 -13.26
N VAL A 102 0.05 5.42 -14.50
CA VAL A 102 0.98 4.34 -14.87
C VAL A 102 2.19 4.98 -15.53
N SER A 103 3.37 4.71 -15.02
CA SER A 103 4.60 5.32 -15.56
C SER A 103 4.78 4.95 -17.03
N PRO A 104 5.18 5.89 -17.90
CA PRO A 104 5.61 5.59 -19.26
C PRO A 104 6.89 4.73 -19.32
N ASN A 105 7.60 4.59 -18.19
CA ASN A 105 8.86 3.86 -18.10
C ASN A 105 8.69 2.38 -17.73
N ARG A 106 7.46 1.90 -17.45
CA ARG A 106 7.26 0.48 -17.13
C ARG A 106 7.79 -0.40 -18.27
N PRO A 107 8.60 -1.43 -17.99
CA PRO A 107 9.14 -2.30 -19.04
C PRO A 107 7.99 -3.05 -19.73
N GLU A 108 8.25 -3.54 -20.94
CA GLU A 108 7.27 -4.38 -21.64
C GLU A 108 7.14 -5.76 -20.99
N PHE A 109 8.25 -6.34 -20.53
CA PHE A 109 8.31 -7.69 -19.96
C PHE A 109 8.92 -7.68 -18.55
N LEU A 110 8.61 -8.72 -17.77
CA LEU A 110 9.35 -8.99 -16.53
C LEU A 110 10.83 -9.29 -16.86
N PRO A 111 11.77 -8.96 -15.95
CA PRO A 111 13.19 -9.22 -16.17
C PRO A 111 13.45 -10.68 -16.58
N ASN A 112 14.19 -10.87 -17.67
CA ASN A 112 14.59 -12.19 -18.18
C ASN A 112 13.44 -13.14 -18.55
N THR A 113 12.25 -12.62 -18.88
CA THR A 113 11.12 -13.43 -19.36
C THR A 113 10.45 -12.82 -20.59
N SER A 114 9.51 -13.53 -21.19
CA SER A 114 8.57 -13.00 -22.19
C SER A 114 7.18 -12.68 -21.60
N ILE A 115 7.05 -12.68 -20.27
CA ILE A 115 5.79 -12.41 -19.58
C ILE A 115 5.63 -10.89 -19.49
N PRO A 116 4.51 -10.30 -19.93
CA PRO A 116 4.34 -8.86 -19.90
C PRO A 116 4.36 -8.28 -18.48
N TYR A 117 4.99 -7.13 -18.29
CA TYR A 117 5.02 -6.45 -17.00
C TYR A 117 3.64 -5.89 -16.65
N PHE A 118 3.31 -5.88 -15.35
CA PHE A 118 2.01 -5.42 -14.89
C PHE A 118 1.70 -3.99 -15.39
N LEU A 119 0.55 -3.81 -16.04
CA LEU A 119 0.06 -2.56 -16.65
C LEU A 119 0.96 -1.93 -17.74
N TYR A 120 1.88 -2.67 -18.36
CA TYR A 120 2.73 -2.12 -19.42
C TYR A 120 1.93 -1.50 -20.58
N HIS A 121 0.78 -2.08 -20.93
CA HIS A 121 -0.08 -1.61 -22.01
C HIS A 121 -0.82 -0.30 -21.67
N LYS A 122 -0.83 0.10 -20.39
CA LYS A 122 -1.43 1.36 -19.90
C LYS A 122 -0.38 2.44 -19.61
N ARG A 123 0.88 2.25 -20.03
CA ARG A 123 1.97 3.25 -19.89
C ARG A 123 1.54 4.67 -20.24
N GLY A 124 1.82 5.63 -19.38
CA GLY A 124 1.51 7.05 -19.56
C GLY A 124 0.04 7.41 -19.38
N LEU A 125 -0.85 6.43 -19.16
CA LEU A 125 -2.28 6.68 -18.95
C LEU A 125 -2.59 6.91 -17.48
N LYS A 126 -3.59 7.75 -17.22
CA LYS A 126 -4.24 7.82 -15.91
C LYS A 126 -5.01 6.53 -15.68
N HIS A 127 -4.64 5.81 -14.63
CA HIS A 127 -5.30 4.57 -14.27
C HIS A 127 -5.19 4.40 -12.75
N ALA A 128 -6.33 4.59 -12.08
CA ALA A 128 -6.42 4.47 -10.64
C ALA A 128 -6.26 3.00 -10.23
N ARG A 129 -5.36 2.75 -9.28
CA ARG A 129 -5.17 1.44 -8.67
C ARG A 129 -4.79 1.58 -7.21
N THR A 130 -4.93 0.51 -6.47
CA THR A 130 -4.50 0.46 -5.08
C THR A 130 -3.60 -0.72 -4.81
N GLY A 131 -2.64 -0.52 -3.91
CA GLY A 131 -1.80 -1.57 -3.36
C GLY A 131 -1.63 -1.38 -1.85
N THR A 132 -0.80 -2.23 -1.27
CA THR A 132 -0.48 -2.18 0.16
C THR A 132 1.01 -1.98 0.33
N GLY A 133 1.39 -1.25 1.37
CA GLY A 133 2.76 -1.14 1.82
C GLY A 133 2.85 -1.37 3.32
N LYS A 134 4.08 -1.40 3.82
CA LYS A 134 4.37 -1.47 5.26
C LYS A 134 5.38 -0.38 5.60
N VAL A 135 5.07 0.41 6.64
CA VAL A 135 6.05 1.31 7.25
C VAL A 135 7.23 0.48 7.77
N SER A 136 8.41 0.79 7.27
CA SER A 136 9.66 0.05 7.49
C SER A 136 10.65 0.83 8.35
N ALA A 137 10.54 2.15 8.40
CA ALA A 137 11.24 3.01 9.35
C ALA A 137 10.48 4.33 9.55
N VAL A 138 10.63 4.92 10.74
CA VAL A 138 10.18 6.28 11.03
C VAL A 138 11.32 7.01 11.71
N THR A 139 11.76 8.12 11.12
CA THR A 139 12.87 8.94 11.64
C THR A 139 12.40 10.36 11.84
N ARG A 140 12.52 10.86 13.07
CA ARG A 140 12.28 12.25 13.40
C ARG A 140 13.53 13.08 13.12
N PHE A 141 13.34 14.28 12.61
CA PHE A 141 14.36 15.29 12.39
C PHE A 141 14.02 16.57 13.13
N THR A 142 15.05 17.28 13.60
CA THR A 142 14.98 18.64 14.13
C THR A 142 16.16 19.42 13.58
N ASP A 143 15.89 20.52 12.87
CA ASP A 143 16.90 21.37 12.24
C ASP A 143 17.87 20.58 11.33
N GLY A 144 17.36 19.56 10.64
CA GLY A 144 18.14 18.69 9.76
C GLY A 144 18.95 17.60 10.45
N VAL A 145 18.82 17.44 11.77
CA VAL A 145 19.48 16.39 12.53
C VAL A 145 18.46 15.36 13.00
N SER A 146 18.71 14.09 12.69
CA SER A 146 17.86 12.98 13.14
C SER A 146 17.98 12.72 14.65
N ASP A 147 17.00 12.00 15.21
CA ASP A 147 17.07 11.49 16.60
C ASP A 147 18.30 10.61 16.86
N PHE A 148 18.93 10.06 15.81
CA PHE A 148 20.17 9.29 15.85
C PHE A 148 21.44 10.14 15.69
N LYS A 149 21.31 11.48 15.70
CA LYS A 149 22.43 12.44 15.54
C LYS A 149 23.14 12.36 14.17
N HIS A 150 22.45 11.86 13.16
CA HIS A 150 22.90 11.94 11.77
C HIS A 150 22.26 13.14 11.08
N GLU A 151 23.06 13.88 10.32
CA GLU A 151 22.59 14.92 9.42
C GLU A 151 21.72 14.32 8.32
N HIS A 152 20.72 15.08 7.87
CA HIS A 152 19.87 14.69 6.76
C HIS A 152 20.72 14.62 5.48
N TRP A 153 20.69 13.49 4.77
CA TRP A 153 21.53 13.21 3.60
C TRP A 153 21.37 14.18 2.40
N LYS A 154 20.31 15.01 2.39
CA LYS A 154 20.06 16.10 1.42
C LYS A 154 20.27 17.51 2.01
N ASP A 155 20.87 17.61 3.19
CA ASP A 155 21.10 18.88 3.90
C ASP A 155 19.83 19.69 4.15
N TYR A 156 18.67 19.02 4.25
CA TYR A 156 17.42 19.67 4.61
C TYR A 156 17.45 20.09 6.06
N THR A 157 17.24 21.38 6.31
CA THR A 157 17.09 21.95 7.66
C THR A 157 15.63 22.14 8.06
N THR A 158 14.71 21.99 7.12
CA THR A 158 13.26 22.12 7.31
C THR A 158 12.50 21.02 6.57
N CYS A 159 11.23 20.81 6.95
CA CYS A 159 10.36 19.80 6.37
C CYS A 159 10.17 20.01 4.87
N TRP A 160 10.34 18.94 4.09
CA TRP A 160 10.18 18.97 2.63
C TRP A 160 8.79 18.55 2.16
N CYS A 161 7.81 18.40 3.05
CA CYS A 161 6.42 18.10 2.65
C CYS A 161 5.84 19.22 1.77
N LYS A 162 4.80 18.90 0.99
CA LYS A 162 4.12 19.87 0.10
C LYS A 162 3.70 21.15 0.84
N LYS A 163 3.11 21.02 2.04
CA LYS A 163 2.70 22.16 2.87
C LYS A 163 3.88 23.08 3.23
N CYS A 164 4.99 22.51 3.71
CA CYS A 164 6.13 23.30 4.15
C CYS A 164 6.91 23.92 2.99
N ARG A 165 7.02 23.24 1.84
CA ARG A 165 7.66 23.82 0.65
C ARG A 165 6.97 25.07 0.11
N CYS A 166 5.66 25.21 0.37
CA CYS A 166 4.87 26.36 -0.05
C CYS A 166 4.61 27.36 1.08
N SER A 167 5.26 27.20 2.23
CA SER A 167 5.06 28.04 3.42
C SER A 167 6.27 28.94 3.66
N ASP A 168 6.03 30.19 4.06
CA ASP A 168 7.08 31.11 4.54
C ASP A 168 7.63 30.71 5.91
N THR A 169 6.92 29.82 6.62
CA THR A 169 7.29 29.31 7.95
C THR A 169 7.31 27.77 7.91
N PRO A 170 8.24 27.15 7.18
CA PRO A 170 8.36 25.70 7.12
C PRO A 170 8.72 25.14 8.50
N SER A 171 8.18 23.97 8.84
CA SER A 171 8.50 23.33 10.11
C SER A 171 9.96 22.88 10.15
N ASN A 172 10.68 23.17 11.22
CA ASN A 172 12.00 22.64 11.47
C ASN A 172 11.98 21.27 12.17
N VAL A 173 10.79 20.76 12.54
CA VAL A 173 10.59 19.40 13.05
C VAL A 173 9.71 18.63 12.08
N TRP A 174 10.14 17.42 11.69
CA TRP A 174 9.37 16.55 10.80
C TRP A 174 9.72 15.09 11.01
N TRP A 175 8.89 14.22 10.42
CA TRP A 175 9.08 12.78 10.41
C TRP A 175 9.17 12.31 8.97
N GLU A 176 10.21 11.55 8.71
CA GLU A 176 10.38 10.78 7.50
C GLU A 176 9.95 9.34 7.72
N ILE A 177 9.16 8.81 6.79
CA ILE A 177 8.52 7.51 6.90
C ILE A 177 8.93 6.70 5.67
N ASP A 178 9.72 5.66 5.88
CA ASP A 178 10.11 4.74 4.82
C ASP A 178 9.05 3.66 4.68
N VAL A 179 8.55 3.42 3.46
CA VAL A 179 7.51 2.42 3.20
C VAL A 179 8.01 1.43 2.16
N ASN A 180 7.89 0.14 2.48
CA ASN A 180 8.15 -0.93 1.53
C ASN A 180 6.82 -1.35 0.91
N THR A 181 6.81 -1.50 -0.41
CA THR A 181 5.70 -2.02 -1.20
C THR A 181 6.24 -2.86 -2.35
N ALA A 182 5.36 -3.31 -3.23
CA ALA A 182 5.75 -4.05 -4.43
C ALA A 182 6.11 -3.11 -5.59
N ALA A 183 7.07 -3.50 -6.43
CA ALA A 183 7.48 -2.70 -7.60
C ALA A 183 6.36 -2.61 -8.64
N HIS A 184 5.53 -3.66 -8.75
CA HIS A 184 4.36 -3.60 -9.62
C HIS A 184 3.32 -2.59 -9.12
N VAL A 185 3.28 -2.26 -7.82
CA VAL A 185 2.42 -1.21 -7.25
C VAL A 185 3.01 0.17 -7.58
N ILE A 186 4.25 0.43 -7.18
CA ILE A 186 5.00 1.66 -7.51
C ILE A 186 6.32 1.29 -8.19
N PHE A 187 6.39 1.57 -9.48
CA PHE A 187 7.54 1.24 -10.32
C PHE A 187 8.67 2.26 -10.19
N ASP A 188 8.34 3.56 -10.21
CA ASP A 188 9.32 4.65 -10.24
C ASP A 188 8.82 5.92 -9.54
N ASP A 189 9.60 7.00 -9.66
CA ASP A 189 9.32 8.32 -9.10
C ASP A 189 8.11 9.01 -9.74
N ILE A 190 7.82 8.75 -11.02
CA ILE A 190 6.64 9.26 -11.70
C ILE A 190 5.37 8.73 -11.00
N GLU A 191 5.31 7.44 -10.72
CA GLU A 191 4.19 6.83 -10.01
C GLU A 191 4.13 7.26 -8.55
N ALA A 192 5.26 7.29 -7.85
CA ALA A 192 5.33 7.73 -6.47
C ALA A 192 4.78 9.16 -6.29
N ASN A 193 5.18 10.09 -7.16
CA ASN A 193 4.73 11.48 -7.11
C ASN A 193 3.21 11.65 -7.38
N GLN A 194 2.56 10.65 -7.99
CA GLN A 194 1.13 10.60 -8.27
C GLN A 194 0.36 9.68 -7.31
N SER A 195 0.96 9.40 -6.15
CA SER A 195 0.42 8.49 -5.14
C SER A 195 0.02 9.16 -3.84
N LEU A 196 -0.88 8.50 -3.12
CA LEU A 196 -1.34 8.86 -1.77
C LEU A 196 -1.21 7.65 -0.86
N LEU A 197 -0.78 7.88 0.39
CA LEU A 197 -0.77 6.85 1.43
C LEU A 197 -1.92 7.09 2.41
N ARG A 198 -2.81 6.12 2.56
CA ARG A 198 -3.84 6.10 3.59
C ARG A 198 -3.40 5.23 4.76
N LEU A 199 -3.50 5.81 5.96
CA LEU A 199 -3.14 5.18 7.23
C LEU A 199 -4.39 4.77 8.01
N PHE A 200 -4.24 3.79 8.90
CA PHE A 200 -5.23 3.40 9.93
C PHE A 200 -6.63 3.10 9.37
N TYR A 201 -6.70 2.38 8.25
CA TYR A 201 -7.93 2.14 7.49
C TYR A 201 -8.63 0.81 7.82
N ASP A 202 -8.40 0.27 9.03
CA ASP A 202 -8.88 -1.06 9.43
C ASP A 202 -10.41 -1.16 9.58
N ARG A 203 -11.12 -0.03 9.63
CA ARG A 203 -12.58 0.07 9.80
C ARG A 203 -13.23 0.94 8.73
N VAL A 204 -14.50 0.68 8.45
CA VAL A 204 -15.33 1.50 7.54
C VAL A 204 -15.39 2.96 8.00
N ASP A 205 -15.44 3.19 9.32
CA ASP A 205 -15.51 4.51 9.95
C ASP A 205 -14.12 5.08 10.33
N SER A 206 -13.04 4.43 9.91
CA SER A 206 -11.68 4.92 10.17
C SER A 206 -11.48 6.33 9.62
N PRO A 207 -10.86 7.24 10.38
CA PRO A 207 -10.55 8.58 9.90
C PRO A 207 -9.66 8.52 8.66
N LYS A 208 -9.94 9.38 7.68
CA LYS A 208 -9.18 9.45 6.43
C LYS A 208 -7.88 10.23 6.66
N ILE A 209 -6.87 9.53 7.17
CA ILE A 209 -5.52 10.09 7.40
C ILE A 209 -4.67 9.80 6.16
N ILE A 210 -4.28 10.85 5.44
CA ILE A 210 -3.56 10.77 4.16
C ILE A 210 -2.20 11.46 4.25
N ILE A 211 -1.17 10.80 3.73
CA ILE A 211 0.12 11.42 3.39
C ILE A 211 0.20 11.53 1.88
N ASP A 212 0.39 12.75 1.38
CA ASP A 212 0.40 13.09 -0.05
C ASP A 212 1.78 13.47 -0.58
N SER A 213 2.78 13.49 0.29
CA SER A 213 4.18 13.81 -0.02
C SER A 213 4.97 12.52 -0.09
N VAL A 214 4.84 11.83 -1.22
CA VAL A 214 5.40 10.50 -1.48
C VAL A 214 6.53 10.64 -2.48
N GLY A 215 7.74 10.28 -2.05
CA GLY A 215 8.94 10.20 -2.87
C GLY A 215 9.34 8.75 -3.12
N PHE A 216 10.10 8.53 -4.18
CA PHE A 216 10.68 7.24 -4.54
C PHE A 216 12.14 7.17 -4.07
N LEU A 217 12.57 6.01 -3.56
CA LEU A 217 13.97 5.75 -3.22
C LEU A 217 14.60 4.80 -4.23
N GLU A 218 14.05 3.60 -4.35
CA GLU A 218 14.57 2.54 -5.21
C GLU A 218 13.48 1.49 -5.46
N ALA A 219 13.64 0.76 -6.57
CA ALA A 219 12.89 -0.46 -6.83
C ALA A 219 13.83 -1.54 -7.36
N ASP A 220 13.50 -2.78 -7.01
CA ASP A 220 14.09 -4.00 -7.55
C ASP A 220 12.96 -4.77 -8.22
N SER A 221 12.90 -4.71 -9.55
CA SER A 221 11.87 -5.36 -10.34
C SER A 221 11.99 -6.88 -10.35
N GLU A 222 13.18 -7.44 -10.09
CA GLU A 222 13.37 -8.90 -10.01
C GLU A 222 12.78 -9.46 -8.72
N ARG A 223 12.95 -8.73 -7.62
CA ARG A 223 12.37 -9.06 -6.31
C ARG A 223 10.97 -8.50 -6.10
N ASP A 224 10.49 -7.73 -7.07
CA ASP A 224 9.23 -6.99 -7.00
C ASP A 224 9.10 -6.16 -5.71
N THR A 225 10.16 -5.45 -5.36
CA THR A 225 10.18 -4.58 -4.18
C THR A 225 10.39 -3.13 -4.57
N SER A 226 9.70 -2.23 -3.88
CA SER A 226 9.82 -0.79 -4.04
C SER A 226 9.85 -0.12 -2.69
N ARG A 227 10.73 0.87 -2.56
CA ARG A 227 10.93 1.64 -1.33
C ARG A 227 10.56 3.10 -1.58
N LEU A 228 9.66 3.58 -0.75
CA LEU A 228 9.13 4.93 -0.80
C LEU A 228 9.62 5.71 0.41
N LYS A 229 9.73 7.02 0.22
CA LYS A 229 10.04 7.99 1.26
C LYS A 229 8.87 8.94 1.40
N CYS A 230 8.22 8.95 2.55
CA CYS A 230 7.11 9.84 2.85
C CYS A 230 7.50 10.83 3.93
N VAL A 231 6.79 11.95 4.03
CA VAL A 231 7.07 12.98 5.03
C VAL A 231 5.81 13.58 5.62
N THR A 232 5.85 13.88 6.92
CA THR A 232 4.85 14.69 7.61
C THR A 232 5.51 15.66 8.59
N CYS A 233 4.94 16.86 8.74
CA CYS A 233 5.26 17.81 9.81
C CYS A 233 4.15 17.89 10.86
N ASP A 234 3.13 17.05 10.77
CA ASP A 234 2.13 16.87 11.82
C ASP A 234 2.75 16.05 12.95
N SER A 235 2.94 16.69 14.11
CA SER A 235 3.60 16.08 15.26
C SER A 235 2.80 14.93 15.86
N ASP A 236 1.48 15.05 15.91
CA ASP A 236 0.63 14.02 16.51
C ASP A 236 0.68 12.75 15.65
N LEU A 237 0.59 12.91 14.33
CA LEU A 237 0.74 11.80 13.39
C LEU A 237 2.15 11.22 13.42
N GLY A 238 3.17 12.07 13.35
CA GLY A 238 4.57 11.68 13.33
C GLY A 238 4.99 10.90 14.59
N ASP A 239 4.67 11.43 15.77
CA ASP A 239 4.97 10.77 17.04
C ASP A 239 4.18 9.47 17.23
N ARG A 240 2.93 9.42 16.75
CA ARG A 240 2.14 8.17 16.76
C ARG A 240 2.83 7.09 15.93
N LEU A 241 3.18 7.38 14.68
CA LEU A 241 3.86 6.43 13.80
C LEU A 241 5.23 6.03 14.36
N TYR A 242 5.98 6.98 14.91
CA TYR A 242 7.28 6.72 15.53
C TYR A 242 7.14 5.71 16.68
N LYS A 243 6.20 5.94 17.60
CA LYS A 243 5.93 5.01 18.72
C LYS A 243 5.52 3.62 18.22
N MET A 244 4.62 3.55 17.23
CA MET A 244 4.18 2.28 16.64
C MET A 244 5.35 1.52 16.01
N TYR A 245 6.21 2.21 15.24
CA TYR A 245 7.40 1.62 14.64
C TYR A 245 8.42 1.13 15.69
N ARG A 246 8.70 1.92 16.73
CA ARG A 246 9.61 1.50 17.81
C ARG A 246 9.10 0.28 18.57
N SER A 247 7.78 0.19 18.77
CA SER A 247 7.13 -1.01 19.36
C SER A 247 7.32 -2.23 18.46
N PHE A 248 7.03 -2.09 17.16
CA PHE A 248 7.25 -3.14 16.17
C PHE A 248 8.70 -3.62 16.17
N ASP A 249 9.67 -2.70 16.07
CA ASP A 249 11.11 -3.01 16.00
C ASP A 249 11.54 -3.79 17.24
N HIS A 250 11.14 -3.33 18.43
CA HIS A 250 11.41 -4.04 19.68
C HIS A 250 10.86 -5.47 19.71
N ILE A 251 9.58 -5.66 19.33
CA ILE A 251 8.95 -6.99 19.31
C ILE A 251 9.60 -7.87 18.23
N PHE A 252 9.83 -7.33 17.04
CA PHE A 252 10.45 -8.04 15.93
C PHE A 252 11.82 -8.59 16.32
N TRP A 253 12.69 -7.80 16.95
CA TRP A 253 13.99 -8.27 17.41
C TRP A 253 13.88 -9.36 18.48
N ARG A 254 12.95 -9.23 19.43
CA ARG A 254 12.71 -10.26 20.45
C ARG A 254 12.28 -11.59 19.84
N VAL A 255 11.31 -11.56 18.92
CA VAL A 255 10.85 -12.75 18.18
C VAL A 255 12.01 -13.32 17.36
N ARG A 256 12.71 -12.49 16.59
CA ARG A 256 13.84 -12.93 15.76
C ARG A 256 14.90 -13.64 16.58
N ILE A 257 15.33 -13.07 17.71
CA ILE A 257 16.34 -13.69 18.59
C ILE A 257 15.85 -15.05 19.11
N ARG A 258 14.60 -15.12 19.57
CA ARG A 258 13.99 -16.35 20.12
C ARG A 258 13.91 -17.48 19.08
N TYR A 259 13.57 -17.17 17.83
CA TYR A 259 13.40 -18.20 16.80
C TYR A 259 14.67 -18.45 15.96
N HIS A 260 15.63 -17.52 15.95
CA HIS A 260 16.94 -17.74 15.36
C HIS A 260 17.75 -18.77 16.18
N SER A 261 17.77 -18.63 17.51
CA SER A 261 18.48 -19.56 18.38
C SER A 261 17.95 -21.00 18.27
N ILE A 262 16.66 -21.18 17.97
CA ILE A 262 16.05 -22.50 17.72
C ILE A 262 16.51 -23.09 16.38
N ARG A 263 16.70 -22.26 15.35
CA ARG A 263 17.22 -22.71 14.04
C ARG A 263 18.68 -23.17 14.14
N ASP A 264 19.48 -22.53 14.98
CA ASP A 264 20.88 -22.91 15.19
C ASP A 264 21.02 -24.23 15.98
N VAL A 265 20.06 -24.54 16.86
CA VAL A 265 20.02 -25.83 17.58
C VAL A 265 19.50 -26.96 16.67
N ASN A 266 18.49 -26.67 15.84
CA ASN A 266 17.89 -27.67 14.95
C ASN A 266 18.65 -27.92 13.64
N SER A 267 19.62 -27.06 13.28
CA SER A 267 20.47 -27.25 12.09
C SER A 267 21.52 -28.36 12.27
N GLN A 268 21.58 -29.02 13.43
CA GLN A 268 22.24 -30.32 13.60
C GLN A 268 21.38 -31.52 13.16
N VAL A 269 20.15 -31.31 12.68
CA VAL A 269 19.27 -32.37 12.18
C VAL A 269 18.82 -32.06 10.74
N HIS A 270 19.36 -32.86 9.81
CA HIS A 270 19.06 -33.05 8.38
C HIS A 270 18.65 -31.87 7.45
N PRO A 271 19.25 -31.73 6.24
CA PRO A 271 19.15 -30.51 5.42
C PRO A 271 17.87 -30.33 4.58
N SER A 272 16.85 -31.18 4.70
CA SER A 272 15.80 -31.27 3.68
C SER A 272 14.58 -30.35 3.85
N GLN A 273 14.59 -29.41 4.80
CA GLN A 273 13.48 -28.45 4.98
C GLN A 273 14.00 -27.03 5.23
N ARG A 274 14.62 -26.44 4.22
CA ARG A 274 14.89 -24.99 4.21
C ARG A 274 13.70 -24.28 3.56
N HIS A 275 12.80 -23.72 4.38
CA HIS A 275 11.89 -22.66 3.95
C HIS A 275 12.42 -21.31 4.47
N THR A 276 12.88 -20.50 3.53
CA THR A 276 13.21 -19.08 3.71
C THR A 276 11.92 -18.30 3.88
N PHE A 277 11.69 -17.75 5.07
CA PHE A 277 10.68 -16.72 5.28
C PHE A 277 11.18 -15.43 4.61
N HIS A 278 10.87 -15.24 3.34
CA HIS A 278 10.85 -13.90 2.74
C HIS A 278 9.58 -13.21 3.23
N CYS A 279 9.75 -12.10 3.94
CA CYS A 279 8.66 -11.29 4.47
C CYS A 279 7.91 -10.60 3.33
N TYR A 280 6.93 -11.28 2.75
CA TYR A 280 5.76 -10.60 2.20
C TYR A 280 4.88 -10.22 3.39
N SER A 281 4.59 -8.91 3.55
CA SER A 281 3.45 -8.51 4.40
C SER A 281 2.19 -8.99 3.68
N PRO A 282 1.43 -9.95 4.24
CA PRO A 282 0.09 -10.20 3.73
C PRO A 282 -0.76 -8.95 3.96
N PRO A 283 -1.84 -8.73 3.19
CA PRO A 283 -2.89 -7.79 3.63
C PRO A 283 -3.34 -8.14 5.05
N ALA A 284 -3.95 -7.19 5.76
CA ALA A 284 -4.28 -7.20 7.18
C ALA A 284 -5.25 -8.30 7.68
N TYR A 285 -5.16 -9.51 7.15
CA TYR A 285 -5.94 -10.69 7.51
C TYR A 285 -5.01 -11.89 7.69
N TYR A 286 -5.13 -12.53 8.86
CA TYR A 286 -4.35 -13.71 9.22
C TYR A 286 -5.09 -14.98 8.79
N TYR A 287 -4.38 -15.96 8.21
CA TYR A 287 -4.94 -17.23 7.74
C TYR A 287 -4.76 -18.35 8.77
N ASN A 288 -5.80 -19.16 8.99
CA ASN A 288 -5.73 -20.46 9.67
C ASN A 288 -5.74 -21.58 8.63
N CYS A 289 -4.68 -22.37 8.55
CA CYS A 289 -4.70 -23.67 7.86
C CYS A 289 -5.07 -24.75 8.87
N HIS A 290 -6.11 -25.54 8.56
CA HIS A 290 -6.40 -26.82 9.20
C HIS A 290 -5.64 -27.93 8.48
#